data_AF-A0AAQ4QWP1-F1
#
_entry.id   AF-A0AAQ4QWP1-F1
#
_cell.length_a   1.000
_cell.length_b   1.000
_cell.length_c   1.000
_cell.angle_alpha   90.00
_cell.angle_beta   90.00
_cell.angle_gamma   90.00
#
_symmetry.space_group_name_H-M   'P 1'
#
loop_
_entity.id
_entity.type
_entity.pdbx_description
1 polymer ?
#
loop_
_entity_poly.entity_id
_entity_poly.type
_entity_poly.pdbx_seq_one_letter_code
_entity_poly.pdbx_strand_id
1 'polypeptide(L)'
;MPRQPIRSCVASAWRPARRSAWSGRRRCATPELQQRVVAVQRRPGGQPVDPQQHSLVRGAVPSHGHLTGHMILSYMEDHLKNKNRLEREWEALCSYQAEPSACSVGRGEPNAKKNRSDAVVVYDHSRIHLKAENNHGNSDYINASPIMDHDPRNPTYISSQGPLLSTVVDFWQMVWESGCVVVVMLTPLSENGVKQCHPYWPDEGSDVYHVYEVNLVSEHIWCEDFLVRSFYLKNLQTNETRTVTQFHFLSWMDRGIPNSARTLLDFRRKVNKCYRGRSCPIIVHCSDGAGRSGTYILIDMVLNRMAKGAKEIDIAATLEHLRDQRAGMVQTKEQFEFALTAVAEEVNAILKALPQ
;
A
#
# COMPACT_ATOMS: atom_id res chain seq x y z
N MET A 1 6.21 -38.55 -31.66
CA MET A 1 5.74 -39.56 -30.67
C MET A 1 6.56 -39.39 -29.40
N PRO A 2 5.92 -39.24 -28.24
CA PRO A 2 6.37 -38.31 -27.19
C PRO A 2 7.26 -38.96 -26.13
N ARG A 3 8.22 -38.17 -25.61
CA ARG A 3 8.98 -38.49 -24.39
C ARG A 3 8.17 -38.07 -23.16
N GLN A 4 7.86 -39.03 -22.30
CA GLN A 4 7.27 -38.79 -20.98
C GLN A 4 8.29 -38.13 -20.03
N PRO A 5 7.83 -37.30 -19.08
CA PRO A 5 8.67 -36.75 -18.03
C PRO A 5 8.73 -37.68 -16.82
N ILE A 6 9.95 -37.97 -16.35
CA ILE A 6 10.22 -38.51 -15.02
C ILE A 6 10.55 -37.32 -14.12
N ARG A 7 9.69 -37.00 -13.15
CA ARG A 7 10.11 -36.32 -11.92
C ARG A 7 9.44 -36.96 -10.72
N SER A 8 10.31 -37.51 -9.88
CA SER A 8 10.07 -38.24 -8.66
C SER A 8 9.47 -37.36 -7.55
N CYS A 9 8.45 -37.88 -6.89
CA CYS A 9 8.13 -37.55 -5.51
C CYS A 9 9.30 -37.97 -4.60
N VAL A 10 9.84 -37.04 -3.82
CA VAL A 10 10.45 -37.35 -2.53
C VAL A 10 9.85 -36.40 -1.51
N ALA A 11 8.93 -36.94 -0.72
CA ALA A 11 8.49 -36.37 0.52
C ALA A 11 9.62 -36.50 1.55
N SER A 12 10.03 -35.41 2.19
CA SER A 12 10.83 -35.46 3.42
C SER A 12 10.09 -34.74 4.53
N ALA A 13 9.80 -35.53 5.56
CA ALA A 13 9.02 -35.16 6.73
C ALA A 13 9.81 -34.22 7.65
N TRP A 14 9.19 -33.11 8.05
CA TRP A 14 9.66 -32.26 9.14
C TRP A 14 9.20 -32.83 10.49
N ARG A 15 10.17 -33.20 11.33
CA ARG A 15 9.96 -33.50 12.77
C ARG A 15 10.13 -32.22 13.59
N PRO A 16 9.27 -31.94 14.58
CA PRO A 16 9.51 -30.85 15.52
C PRO A 16 10.46 -31.29 16.65
N ALA A 17 11.50 -30.51 16.88
CA ALA A 17 12.44 -30.71 17.98
C ALA A 17 11.80 -30.31 19.33
N ARG A 18 11.88 -31.23 20.30
CA ARG A 18 11.50 -31.05 21.70
C ARG A 18 12.50 -30.12 22.39
N ARG A 19 12.01 -29.16 23.20
CA ARG A 19 12.80 -28.46 24.21
C ARG A 19 12.57 -29.11 25.58
N SER A 20 13.64 -29.61 26.17
CA SER A 20 13.71 -30.01 27.58
C SER A 20 14.02 -28.80 28.45
N ALA A 21 13.30 -28.69 29.58
CA ALA A 21 13.60 -27.79 30.68
C ALA A 21 14.99 -28.08 31.28
N TRP A 22 15.58 -27.09 31.96
CA TRP A 22 16.22 -27.22 33.28
C TRP A 22 16.34 -25.83 33.92
N SER A 23 16.30 -25.83 35.23
CA SER A 23 16.05 -24.73 36.16
C SER A 23 17.31 -24.01 36.63
N GLY A 24 17.19 -22.73 37.02
CA GLY A 24 18.24 -22.01 37.73
C GLY A 24 17.91 -20.53 37.96
N ARG A 25 17.46 -20.20 39.18
CA ARG A 25 17.08 -18.84 39.64
C ARG A 25 18.26 -17.85 39.61
N ARG A 26 17.95 -16.56 39.34
CA ARG A 26 18.35 -15.39 40.15
C ARG A 26 17.45 -14.19 39.82
N ARG A 27 17.06 -13.45 40.88
CA ARG A 27 16.13 -12.31 40.88
C ARG A 27 16.87 -11.00 40.62
N CYS A 28 16.22 -10.05 39.95
CA CYS A 28 16.10 -8.65 40.40
C CYS A 28 15.00 -7.92 39.62
N ALA A 29 14.44 -6.91 40.26
CA ALA A 29 13.08 -6.40 40.10
C ALA A 29 12.90 -5.36 38.99
N THR A 30 11.67 -5.28 38.46
CA THR A 30 11.09 -4.07 37.88
C THR A 30 9.66 -3.90 38.43
N PRO A 31 9.14 -2.68 38.63
CA PRO A 31 7.86 -2.45 39.32
C PRO A 31 6.68 -2.48 38.34
N GLU A 32 5.61 -3.16 38.77
CA GLU A 32 4.29 -3.20 38.11
C GLU A 32 3.50 -1.90 38.37
N LEU A 33 2.84 -1.38 37.32
CA LEU A 33 1.70 -0.48 37.44
C LEU A 33 0.42 -1.31 37.40
N GLN A 34 -0.36 -1.23 38.47
CA GLN A 34 -1.67 -1.87 38.65
C GLN A 34 -2.74 -1.23 37.76
N GLN A 35 -3.57 -2.05 37.11
CA GLN A 35 -4.97 -1.70 36.87
C GLN A 35 -5.87 -2.94 37.04
N ARG A 36 -6.92 -2.73 37.83
CA ARG A 36 -7.85 -3.70 38.41
C ARG A 36 -8.75 -4.36 37.37
N VAL A 37 -8.90 -5.68 37.42
CA VAL A 37 -10.04 -6.41 36.84
C VAL A 37 -10.86 -6.99 37.99
N VAL A 38 -12.15 -6.64 38.02
CA VAL A 38 -13.13 -7.11 39.01
C VAL A 38 -13.51 -8.55 38.70
N ALA A 39 -13.33 -9.44 39.68
CA ALA A 39 -13.73 -10.84 39.61
C ALA A 39 -15.23 -10.99 39.91
N VAL A 40 -15.97 -11.66 39.01
CA VAL A 40 -17.33 -12.15 39.28
C VAL A 40 -17.26 -13.64 39.62
N GLN A 41 -17.78 -13.98 40.80
CA GLN A 41 -17.83 -15.32 41.39
C GLN A 41 -18.71 -16.27 40.56
N ARG A 42 -18.23 -17.50 40.31
CA ARG A 42 -19.04 -18.63 39.83
C ARG A 42 -19.44 -19.52 41.01
N ARG A 43 -20.73 -19.87 41.12
CA ARG A 43 -21.23 -21.01 41.90
C ARG A 43 -21.49 -22.21 40.95
N PRO A 44 -21.36 -23.47 41.42
CA PRO A 44 -21.49 -24.67 40.59
C PRO A 44 -22.89 -25.28 40.62
N GLY A 45 -23.32 -25.90 39.51
CA GLY A 45 -24.44 -26.86 39.48
C GLY A 45 -25.32 -26.76 38.24
N GLY A 46 -25.29 -27.78 37.38
CA GLY A 46 -26.21 -27.97 36.25
C GLY A 46 -25.70 -28.97 35.20
N GLN A 47 -26.48 -30.01 34.91
CA GLN A 47 -26.20 -31.23 34.14
C GLN A 47 -25.86 -31.03 32.63
N PRO A 48 -25.26 -32.03 31.94
CA PRO A 48 -24.84 -31.90 30.54
C PRO A 48 -26.01 -32.09 29.57
N VAL A 49 -26.00 -31.33 28.47
CA VAL A 49 -26.93 -31.46 27.33
C VAL A 49 -26.13 -31.81 26.07
N ASP A 50 -26.65 -32.78 25.33
CA ASP A 50 -26.14 -33.46 24.12
C ASP A 50 -25.94 -32.50 22.92
N PRO A 51 -24.89 -32.66 22.05
CA PRO A 51 -24.64 -31.71 20.97
C PRO A 51 -25.16 -32.22 19.62
N GLN A 52 -26.33 -31.73 19.19
CA GLN A 52 -26.70 -31.68 17.78
C GLN A 52 -27.37 -30.34 17.44
N GLN A 53 -27.03 -29.82 16.25
CA GLN A 53 -27.47 -28.56 15.61
C GLN A 53 -26.62 -27.30 15.88
N HIS A 54 -25.48 -27.20 15.19
CA HIS A 54 -24.97 -25.88 14.78
C HIS A 54 -25.61 -25.48 13.44
N SER A 55 -26.71 -24.73 13.55
CA SER A 55 -27.25 -23.89 12.49
C SER A 55 -26.29 -22.73 12.20
N LEU A 56 -26.05 -22.49 10.90
CA LEU A 56 -25.28 -21.37 10.35
C LEU A 56 -25.91 -20.03 10.77
N VAL A 57 -25.27 -19.30 11.68
CA VAL A 57 -25.55 -17.87 11.84
C VAL A 57 -24.81 -17.12 10.72
N ARG A 58 -25.49 -16.97 9.57
CA ARG A 58 -25.17 -15.90 8.62
C ARG A 58 -25.56 -14.59 9.30
N GLY A 59 -24.57 -13.77 9.66
CA GLY A 59 -24.81 -12.40 10.07
C GLY A 59 -25.52 -11.65 8.95
N ALA A 60 -26.73 -11.18 9.21
CA ALA A 60 -27.46 -10.30 8.31
C ALA A 60 -26.68 -9.00 8.14
N VAL A 61 -26.29 -8.68 6.91
CA VAL A 61 -25.77 -7.37 6.53
C VAL A 61 -26.96 -6.40 6.53
N PRO A 62 -26.87 -5.20 7.12
CA PRO A 62 -28.01 -4.28 7.14
C PRO A 62 -28.41 -3.87 5.71
N SER A 63 -29.72 -3.91 5.43
CA SER A 63 -30.39 -3.48 4.20
C SER A 63 -30.07 -2.05 3.73
N HIS A 64 -29.47 -1.22 4.60
CA HIS A 64 -29.06 0.15 4.31
C HIS A 64 -27.80 0.25 3.43
N GLY A 65 -26.96 -0.79 3.39
CA GLY A 65 -25.77 -0.82 2.53
C GLY A 65 -26.11 -0.93 1.04
N HIS A 66 -27.22 -1.60 0.71
CA HIS A 66 -27.63 -1.84 -0.67
C HIS A 66 -28.12 -0.55 -1.36
N LEU A 67 -28.97 0.24 -0.69
CA LEU A 67 -29.47 1.52 -1.20
C LEU A 67 -28.34 2.55 -1.38
N THR A 68 -27.39 2.59 -0.45
CA THR A 68 -26.23 3.50 -0.52
C THR A 68 -25.30 3.14 -1.68
N GLY A 69 -25.07 1.84 -1.93
CA GLY A 69 -24.25 1.40 -3.05
C GLY A 69 -24.86 1.72 -4.43
N HIS A 70 -26.18 1.52 -4.60
CA HIS A 70 -26.87 1.88 -5.85
C HIS A 70 -26.85 3.39 -6.12
N MET A 71 -26.99 4.23 -5.10
CA MET A 71 -26.87 5.68 -5.24
C MET A 71 -25.47 6.10 -5.68
N ILE A 72 -24.42 5.52 -5.06
CA ILE A 72 -23.03 5.83 -5.43
C ILE A 72 -22.75 5.35 -6.85
N LEU A 73 -23.17 4.14 -7.22
CA LEU A 73 -23.00 3.65 -8.59
C LEU A 73 -23.70 4.56 -9.61
N SER A 74 -24.96 4.95 -9.35
CA SER A 74 -25.69 5.88 -10.21
C SER A 74 -24.99 7.23 -10.32
N TYR A 75 -24.44 7.75 -9.22
CA TYR A 75 -23.65 8.98 -9.22
C TYR A 75 -22.41 8.86 -10.10
N MET A 76 -21.64 7.77 -9.98
CA MET A 76 -20.43 7.58 -10.79
C MET A 76 -20.75 7.37 -12.27
N GLU A 77 -21.80 6.61 -12.59
CA GLU A 77 -22.24 6.40 -13.97
C GLU A 77 -22.77 7.68 -14.62
N ASP A 78 -23.53 8.50 -13.89
CA ASP A 78 -23.97 9.81 -14.37
C ASP A 78 -22.77 10.74 -14.61
N HIS A 79 -21.82 10.75 -13.67
CA HIS A 79 -20.61 11.54 -13.77
C HIS A 79 -19.78 11.16 -15.01
N LEU A 80 -19.61 9.86 -15.28
CA LEU A 80 -18.91 9.36 -16.47
C LEU A 80 -19.65 9.69 -17.78
N LYS A 81 -20.99 9.77 -17.76
CA LYS A 81 -21.79 10.16 -18.94
C LYS A 81 -21.78 11.67 -19.19
N ASN A 82 -21.66 12.48 -18.13
CA ASN A 82 -21.69 13.93 -18.21
C ASN A 82 -20.31 14.53 -18.48
N LYS A 83 -19.86 14.44 -19.74
CA LYS A 83 -18.55 14.94 -20.19
C LYS A 83 -18.29 16.42 -19.83
N ASN A 84 -19.32 17.27 -19.88
CA ASN A 84 -19.20 18.70 -19.56
C ASN A 84 -18.95 18.95 -18.07
N ARG A 85 -19.45 18.08 -17.20
CA ARG A 85 -19.16 18.15 -15.76
C ARG A 85 -17.73 17.71 -15.50
N LEU A 86 -17.34 16.57 -16.06
CA LEU A 86 -16.01 15.98 -15.92
C LEU A 86 -14.89 16.90 -16.44
N GLU A 87 -15.13 17.60 -17.56
CA GLU A 87 -14.21 18.62 -18.07
C GLU A 87 -14.03 19.78 -17.08
N ARG A 88 -15.14 20.34 -16.57
CA ARG A 88 -15.08 21.46 -15.61
C ARG A 88 -14.42 21.08 -14.30
N GLU A 89 -14.69 19.88 -13.78
CA GLU A 89 -14.00 19.38 -12.58
C GLU A 89 -12.51 19.21 -12.83
N TRP A 90 -12.11 18.67 -13.99
CA TRP A 90 -10.70 18.54 -14.35
C TRP A 90 -10.02 19.91 -14.56
N GLU A 91 -10.67 20.88 -15.19
CA GLU A 91 -10.18 22.26 -15.33
C GLU A 91 -9.95 22.91 -13.97
N ALA A 92 -10.92 22.77 -13.05
CA ALA A 92 -10.80 23.26 -11.68
C ALA A 92 -9.61 22.60 -10.96
N LEU A 93 -9.49 21.28 -11.05
CA LEU A 93 -8.34 20.54 -10.52
C LEU A 93 -7.02 21.02 -11.13
N CYS A 94 -6.94 21.24 -12.45
CA CYS A 94 -5.73 21.78 -13.08
C CYS A 94 -5.33 23.16 -12.54
N SER A 95 -6.29 23.98 -12.12
CA SER A 95 -6.05 25.28 -11.49
C SER A 95 -5.79 25.20 -9.98
N TYR A 96 -5.99 24.03 -9.37
CA TYR A 96 -5.84 23.84 -7.94
C TYR A 96 -4.37 23.94 -7.51
N GLN A 97 -4.13 24.75 -6.49
CA GLN A 97 -2.83 24.90 -5.85
C GLN A 97 -2.97 24.69 -4.35
N ALA A 98 -2.15 23.79 -3.81
CA ALA A 98 -2.10 23.55 -2.38
C ALA A 98 -1.57 24.77 -1.63
N GLU A 99 -2.07 25.00 -0.42
CA GLU A 99 -1.57 26.03 0.49
C GLU A 99 -1.31 25.43 1.87
N PRO A 100 -0.04 25.31 2.31
CA PRO A 100 1.19 25.72 1.63
C PRO A 100 1.61 24.77 0.48
N SER A 101 2.36 25.29 -0.50
CA SER A 101 2.92 24.51 -1.63
C SER A 101 4.45 24.64 -1.79
N ALA A 102 5.15 25.11 -0.76
CA ALA A 102 6.61 25.28 -0.81
C ALA A 102 7.34 23.92 -0.98
N CYS A 103 8.33 23.86 -1.86
CA CYS A 103 9.21 22.70 -2.11
C CYS A 103 10.69 23.07 -1.98
N SER A 104 11.02 24.04 -1.12
CA SER A 104 12.35 24.66 -1.06
C SER A 104 13.43 23.67 -0.65
N VAL A 105 13.13 22.73 0.25
CA VAL A 105 14.10 21.73 0.73
C VAL A 105 14.47 20.77 -0.39
N GLY A 106 13.47 20.28 -1.14
CA GLY A 106 13.71 19.35 -2.23
C GLY A 106 14.34 19.99 -3.47
N ARG A 107 14.06 21.26 -3.72
CA ARG A 107 14.65 22.04 -4.82
C ARG A 107 16.05 22.59 -4.51
N GLY A 108 16.44 22.61 -3.24
CA GLY A 108 17.76 23.06 -2.84
C GLY A 108 18.89 22.26 -3.49
N GLU A 109 20.02 22.92 -3.75
CA GLU A 109 21.21 22.34 -4.37
C GLU A 109 21.66 20.97 -3.79
N PRO A 110 21.66 20.72 -2.46
CA PRO A 110 22.06 19.41 -1.93
C PRO A 110 21.10 18.27 -2.29
N ASN A 111 19.83 18.58 -2.56
CA ASN A 111 18.76 17.59 -2.73
C ASN A 111 18.23 17.49 -4.16
N ALA A 112 18.49 18.48 -5.02
CA ALA A 112 18.01 18.51 -6.40
C ALA A 112 18.37 17.22 -7.17
N LYS A 113 19.58 16.70 -6.97
CA LYS A 113 20.06 15.45 -7.60
C LYS A 113 19.43 14.17 -7.06
N LYS A 114 18.68 14.26 -5.95
CA LYS A 114 17.89 13.15 -5.39
C LYS A 114 16.47 13.09 -5.96
N ASN A 115 16.08 14.06 -6.81
CA ASN A 115 14.78 14.06 -7.49
C ASN A 115 14.90 13.43 -8.88
N ARG A 116 13.97 12.55 -9.21
CA ARG A 116 13.85 11.98 -10.57
C ARG A 116 13.31 13.00 -11.56
N SER A 117 12.44 13.90 -11.10
CA SER A 117 11.78 14.91 -11.91
C SER A 117 11.68 16.21 -11.13
N ASP A 118 12.02 17.33 -11.77
CA ASP A 118 11.84 18.67 -11.20
C ASP A 118 10.37 19.11 -11.17
N ALA A 119 9.50 18.42 -11.91
CA ALA A 119 8.08 18.69 -11.93
C ALA A 119 7.34 18.14 -10.69
N VAL A 120 7.89 17.09 -10.05
CA VAL A 120 7.28 16.43 -8.90
C VAL A 120 8.29 16.37 -7.76
N VAL A 121 8.27 17.43 -6.95
CA VAL A 121 9.07 17.56 -5.74
C VAL A 121 8.13 17.58 -4.54
N VAL A 122 8.54 16.93 -3.45
CA VAL A 122 7.77 16.93 -2.19
C VAL A 122 7.58 18.35 -1.66
N TYR A 123 6.44 18.60 -1.03
CA TYR A 123 6.28 19.82 -0.26
C TYR A 123 7.08 19.76 1.05
N ASP A 124 7.49 20.92 1.53
CA ASP A 124 8.29 21.07 2.75
C ASP A 124 7.48 20.64 3.99
N HIS A 125 6.16 20.91 4.02
CA HIS A 125 5.28 20.56 5.15
C HIS A 125 4.87 19.08 5.18
N SER A 126 4.97 18.38 4.05
CA SER A 126 4.49 17.00 3.89
C SER A 126 5.53 16.12 3.18
N ARG A 127 6.77 16.16 3.67
CA ARG A 127 7.84 15.24 3.26
C ARG A 127 8.14 14.21 4.36
N ILE A 128 8.62 13.04 3.92
CA ILE A 128 9.26 12.09 4.82
C ILE A 128 10.63 12.64 5.23
N HIS A 129 10.93 12.53 6.52
CA HIS A 129 12.24 12.85 7.09
C HIS A 129 12.93 11.55 7.48
N LEU A 130 14.06 11.25 6.83
CA LEU A 130 14.94 10.18 7.25
C LEU A 130 15.74 10.61 8.49
N LYS A 131 16.06 9.67 9.38
CA LYS A 131 17.00 9.97 10.47
C LYS A 131 18.40 10.16 9.90
N ALA A 132 18.89 11.40 9.91
CA ALA A 132 20.17 11.77 9.31
C ALA A 132 21.34 10.98 9.92
N GLU A 133 21.28 10.66 11.22
CA GLU A 133 22.27 9.87 11.94
C GLU A 133 22.43 8.42 11.43
N ASN A 134 21.38 7.87 10.80
CA ASN A 134 21.40 6.55 10.19
C ASN A 134 21.61 6.60 8.67
N ASN A 135 21.60 7.80 8.08
CA ASN A 135 21.69 7.97 6.64
C ASN A 135 23.15 7.98 6.19
N HIS A 136 23.47 7.24 5.12
CA HIS A 136 24.83 7.16 4.59
C HIS A 136 25.40 8.52 4.15
N GLY A 137 24.55 9.44 3.71
CA GLY A 137 24.92 10.79 3.29
C GLY A 137 24.70 11.87 4.35
N ASN A 138 24.37 11.51 5.60
CA ASN A 138 24.01 12.44 6.67
C ASN A 138 22.93 13.47 6.26
N SER A 139 21.94 12.99 5.50
CA SER A 139 20.84 13.78 4.93
C SER A 139 19.50 13.22 5.41
N ASP A 140 18.54 14.09 5.69
CA ASP A 140 17.16 13.68 6.03
C ASP A 140 16.23 13.58 4.81
N TYR A 141 16.71 13.98 3.62
CA TYR A 141 15.88 14.12 2.43
C TYR A 141 15.69 12.82 1.64
N ILE A 142 14.42 12.55 1.32
CA ILE A 142 13.96 11.64 0.27
C ILE A 142 12.72 12.26 -0.40
N ASN A 143 12.57 12.10 -1.72
CA ASN A 143 11.37 12.57 -2.43
C ASN A 143 10.21 11.58 -2.22
N ALA A 144 9.63 11.65 -1.02
CA ALA A 144 8.43 10.93 -0.62
C ALA A 144 7.55 11.76 0.33
N SER A 145 6.24 11.62 0.20
CA SER A 145 5.24 12.30 1.04
C SER A 145 4.40 11.29 1.82
N PRO A 146 4.18 11.48 3.13
CA PRO A 146 3.13 10.77 3.84
C PRO A 146 1.77 11.21 3.28
N ILE A 147 0.87 10.26 3.07
CA ILE A 147 -0.51 10.51 2.66
C ILE A 147 -1.45 10.01 3.76
N MET A 148 -2.08 10.97 4.42
CA MET A 148 -3.08 10.82 5.45
C MET A 148 -4.46 10.66 4.78
N ASP A 149 -5.27 9.78 5.37
CA ASP A 149 -6.69 9.63 5.03
C ASP A 149 -7.54 10.23 6.17
N HIS A 150 -7.97 9.40 7.12
CA HIS A 150 -8.87 9.81 8.21
C HIS A 150 -8.14 10.11 9.53
N ASP A 151 -7.01 9.45 9.82
CA ASP A 151 -6.19 9.73 11.01
C ASP A 151 -4.99 10.61 10.58
N PRO A 152 -4.95 11.90 10.97
CA PRO A 152 -3.86 12.80 10.58
C PRO A 152 -2.52 12.43 11.24
N ARG A 153 -2.53 11.56 12.26
CA ARG A 153 -1.31 11.15 12.98
C ARG A 153 -0.64 9.93 12.36
N ASN A 154 -1.37 9.14 11.57
CA ASN A 154 -0.90 7.87 11.04
C ASN A 154 -1.12 7.85 9.52
N PRO A 155 -0.07 8.09 8.71
CA PRO A 155 -0.22 8.04 7.27
C PRO A 155 -0.66 6.64 6.83
N THR A 156 -1.64 6.59 5.93
CA THR A 156 -2.10 5.33 5.34
C THR A 156 -1.15 4.89 4.22
N TYR A 157 -0.57 5.86 3.52
CA TYR A 157 0.38 5.62 2.44
C TYR A 157 1.62 6.49 2.60
N ILE A 158 2.70 6.07 1.95
CA ILE A 158 3.81 6.95 1.59
C ILE A 158 3.88 6.94 0.07
N SER A 159 3.70 8.09 -0.55
CA SER A 159 3.84 8.25 -1.99
C SER A 159 5.26 8.72 -2.33
N SER A 160 6.00 7.93 -3.09
CA SER A 160 7.42 8.16 -3.38
C SER A 160 7.70 8.10 -4.87
N GLN A 161 8.75 8.76 -5.33
CA GLN A 161 9.32 8.48 -6.66
C GLN A 161 9.91 7.06 -6.73
N GLY A 162 10.04 6.52 -7.93
CA GLY A 162 10.83 5.33 -8.22
C GLY A 162 12.32 5.60 -7.93
N PRO A 163 12.98 4.79 -7.08
CA PRO A 163 14.36 5.05 -6.66
C PRO A 163 15.32 5.33 -7.83
N LEU A 164 16.21 6.31 -7.64
CA LEU A 164 17.39 6.49 -8.45
C LEU A 164 18.49 5.56 -7.94
N LEU A 165 19.52 5.30 -8.75
CA LEU A 165 20.70 4.56 -8.29
C LEU A 165 21.28 5.18 -7.00
N SER A 166 21.35 6.52 -6.94
CA SER A 166 21.86 7.28 -5.80
C SER A 166 20.95 7.29 -4.57
N THR A 167 19.68 6.88 -4.70
CA THR A 167 18.68 6.96 -3.61
C THR A 167 18.13 5.59 -3.22
N VAL A 168 18.72 4.48 -3.69
CA VAL A 168 18.29 3.13 -3.28
C VAL A 168 18.48 2.93 -1.76
N VAL A 169 19.59 3.42 -1.22
CA VAL A 169 19.87 3.37 0.23
C VAL A 169 18.83 4.18 1.01
N ASP A 170 18.56 5.42 0.57
CA ASP A 170 17.55 6.29 1.17
C ASP A 170 16.16 5.63 1.16
N PHE A 171 15.81 4.92 0.07
CA PHE A 171 14.54 4.21 -0.05
C PHE A 171 14.43 3.04 0.95
N TRP A 172 15.46 2.22 1.10
CA TRP A 172 15.42 1.13 2.09
C TRP A 172 15.46 1.63 3.54
N GLN A 173 16.14 2.76 3.80
CA GLN A 173 16.04 3.45 5.08
C GLN A 173 14.58 3.88 5.35
N MET A 174 13.90 4.48 4.39
CA MET A 174 12.48 4.85 4.51
C MET A 174 11.59 3.63 4.78
N VAL A 175 11.79 2.53 4.03
CA VAL A 175 11.04 1.27 4.24
C VAL A 175 11.23 0.77 5.68
N TRP A 176 12.47 0.80 6.18
CA TRP A 176 12.80 0.35 7.53
C TRP A 176 12.19 1.24 8.62
N GLU A 177 12.43 2.55 8.55
CA GLU A 177 12.04 3.54 9.57
C GLU A 177 10.53 3.74 9.65
N SER A 178 9.82 3.67 8.51
CA SER A 178 8.35 3.74 8.47
C SER A 178 7.67 2.46 8.98
N GLY A 179 8.43 1.37 9.14
CA GLY A 179 7.87 0.05 9.44
C GLY A 179 7.02 -0.54 8.32
N CYS A 180 7.17 -0.03 7.10
CA CYS A 180 6.46 -0.50 5.93
C CYS A 180 6.74 -1.99 5.67
N VAL A 181 5.67 -2.76 5.44
CA VAL A 181 5.75 -4.17 5.05
C VAL A 181 5.15 -4.45 3.67
N VAL A 182 4.57 -3.44 3.02
CA VAL A 182 3.96 -3.55 1.69
C VAL A 182 4.42 -2.41 0.80
N VAL A 183 5.05 -2.75 -0.32
CA VAL A 183 5.45 -1.82 -1.38
C VAL A 183 4.61 -2.08 -2.62
N VAL A 184 4.03 -1.03 -3.20
CA VAL A 184 3.28 -1.06 -4.46
C VAL A 184 4.08 -0.30 -5.50
N MET A 185 4.58 -1.03 -6.50
CA MET A 185 5.33 -0.51 -7.64
C MET A 185 4.45 -0.54 -8.88
N LEU A 186 4.20 0.62 -9.48
CA LEU A 186 3.23 0.80 -10.57
C LEU A 186 3.89 1.15 -11.91
N THR A 187 5.14 0.76 -12.10
CA THR A 187 5.90 1.04 -13.32
C THR A 187 6.83 -0.12 -13.64
N PRO A 188 7.02 -0.49 -14.92
CA PRO A 188 8.20 -1.26 -15.31
C PRO A 188 9.47 -0.42 -15.06
N LEU A 189 10.65 -1.06 -15.10
CA LEU A 189 11.94 -0.36 -14.90
C LEU A 189 12.23 0.66 -16.02
N SER A 190 11.75 0.40 -17.23
CA SER A 190 11.93 1.27 -18.39
C SER A 190 10.72 1.23 -19.32
N GLU A 191 10.43 2.34 -19.97
CA GLU A 191 9.37 2.49 -20.97
C GLU A 191 9.92 3.22 -22.18
N ASN A 192 9.81 2.65 -23.37
CA ASN A 192 10.32 3.24 -24.62
C ASN A 192 11.79 3.73 -24.51
N GLY A 193 12.63 2.97 -23.80
CA GLY A 193 14.04 3.32 -23.56
C GLY A 193 14.30 4.33 -22.42
N VAL A 194 13.26 4.93 -21.86
CA VAL A 194 13.35 5.87 -20.73
C VAL A 194 13.32 5.10 -19.41
N LYS A 195 14.33 5.28 -18.56
CA LYS A 195 14.39 4.66 -17.23
C LYS A 195 13.35 5.28 -16.29
N GLN A 196 12.39 4.48 -15.85
CA GLN A 196 11.33 4.90 -14.92
C GLN A 196 11.70 4.61 -13.46
N CYS A 197 12.43 3.53 -13.20
CA CYS A 197 12.84 3.15 -11.86
C CYS A 197 14.19 2.42 -11.92
N HIS A 198 15.08 2.66 -10.95
CA HIS A 198 16.25 1.81 -10.77
C HIS A 198 15.81 0.52 -10.05
N PRO A 199 16.31 -0.67 -10.43
CA PRO A 199 16.07 -1.89 -9.64
C PRO A 199 16.69 -1.71 -8.25
N TYR A 200 15.88 -1.78 -7.21
CA TYR A 200 16.30 -1.58 -5.82
C TYR A 200 16.24 -2.89 -5.02
N TRP A 201 16.24 -4.03 -5.69
CA TRP A 201 16.15 -5.36 -5.10
C TRP A 201 17.13 -6.31 -5.81
N PRO A 202 17.57 -7.39 -5.16
CA PRO A 202 18.39 -8.41 -5.80
C PRO A 202 17.57 -9.28 -6.76
N ASP A 203 18.15 -9.65 -7.89
CA ASP A 203 17.53 -10.61 -8.82
C ASP A 203 17.50 -12.05 -8.24
N GLU A 204 18.50 -12.40 -7.44
CA GLU A 204 18.58 -13.65 -6.68
C GLU A 204 19.39 -13.46 -5.38
N GLY A 205 19.10 -14.27 -4.35
CA GLY A 205 19.81 -14.19 -3.07
C GLY A 205 19.63 -12.84 -2.38
N SER A 206 20.72 -12.26 -1.87
CA SER A 206 20.70 -11.00 -1.12
C SER A 206 21.66 -9.94 -1.67
N ASP A 207 21.21 -8.68 -1.58
CA ASP A 207 22.02 -7.48 -1.77
C ASP A 207 22.06 -6.68 -0.47
N VAL A 208 23.13 -5.92 -0.26
CA VAL A 208 23.28 -5.04 0.90
C VAL A 208 23.27 -3.58 0.44
N TYR A 209 22.27 -2.83 0.91
CA TYR A 209 22.14 -1.39 0.71
C TYR A 209 22.46 -0.67 2.02
N HIS A 210 23.71 -0.22 2.17
CA HIS A 210 24.25 0.30 3.43
C HIS A 210 24.18 -0.74 4.57
N VAL A 211 23.25 -0.60 5.51
CA VAL A 211 23.05 -1.54 6.63
C VAL A 211 21.82 -2.43 6.44
N TYR A 212 21.15 -2.31 5.30
CA TYR A 212 19.94 -3.04 4.97
C TYR A 212 20.27 -4.18 4.01
N GLU A 213 20.31 -5.40 4.54
CA GLU A 213 20.38 -6.61 3.71
C GLU A 213 18.97 -6.99 3.26
N VAL A 214 18.78 -7.05 1.94
CA VAL A 214 17.52 -7.40 1.30
C VAL A 214 17.72 -8.73 0.62
N ASN A 215 17.00 -9.76 1.05
CA ASN A 215 17.06 -11.10 0.47
C ASN A 215 15.75 -11.42 -0.26
N LEU A 216 15.82 -11.77 -1.54
CA LEU A 216 14.67 -12.24 -2.30
C LEU A 216 14.31 -13.67 -1.86
N VAL A 217 13.16 -13.81 -1.23
CA VAL A 217 12.65 -15.11 -0.74
C VAL A 217 11.83 -15.81 -1.80
N SER A 218 11.01 -15.06 -2.53
CA SER A 218 10.13 -15.60 -3.56
C SER A 218 9.73 -14.54 -4.56
N GLU A 219 9.61 -14.92 -5.83
CA GLU A 219 8.94 -14.16 -6.87
C GLU A 219 7.81 -15.01 -7.44
N HIS A 220 6.61 -14.44 -7.54
CA HIS A 220 5.42 -15.10 -8.08
C HIS A 220 4.80 -14.22 -9.15
N ILE A 221 4.92 -14.65 -10.41
CA ILE A 221 4.25 -14.06 -11.57
C ILE A 221 2.78 -14.51 -11.55
N TRP A 222 1.85 -13.59 -11.32
CA TRP A 222 0.42 -13.91 -11.23
C TRP A 222 -0.25 -13.92 -12.60
N CYS A 223 0.08 -12.92 -13.41
CA CYS A 223 -0.31 -12.79 -14.80
C CYS A 223 0.71 -11.90 -15.53
N GLU A 224 0.47 -11.62 -16.80
CA GLU A 224 1.33 -10.74 -17.60
C GLU A 224 1.36 -9.29 -17.06
N ASP A 225 0.33 -8.88 -16.32
CA ASP A 225 0.18 -7.52 -15.81
C ASP A 225 0.88 -7.27 -14.48
N PHE A 226 1.09 -8.29 -13.64
CA PHE A 226 1.75 -8.09 -12.35
C PHE A 226 2.36 -9.34 -11.73
N LEU A 227 3.34 -9.10 -10.87
CA LEU A 227 4.01 -10.11 -10.05
C LEU A 227 4.10 -9.65 -8.58
N VAL A 228 4.46 -10.58 -7.71
CA VAL A 228 4.65 -10.32 -6.28
C VAL A 228 6.00 -10.88 -5.83
N ARG A 229 6.78 -10.06 -5.14
CA ARG A 229 8.02 -10.46 -4.48
C ARG A 229 7.87 -10.43 -2.97
N SER A 230 8.48 -11.39 -2.31
CA SER A 230 8.66 -11.39 -0.86
C SER A 230 10.13 -11.23 -0.54
N PHE A 231 10.44 -10.22 0.27
CA PHE A 231 11.78 -9.93 0.74
C PHE A 231 11.90 -10.22 2.23
N TYR A 232 13.05 -10.77 2.61
CA TYR A 232 13.50 -10.76 3.98
C TYR A 232 14.49 -9.61 4.15
N LEU A 233 14.08 -8.61 4.94
CA LEU A 233 14.84 -7.39 5.19
C LEU A 233 15.48 -7.48 6.57
N LYS A 234 16.80 -7.35 6.63
CA LYS A 234 17.58 -7.38 7.88
C LYS A 234 18.36 -6.07 8.04
N ASN A 235 18.24 -5.47 9.22
CA ASN A 235 19.14 -4.40 9.62
C ASN A 235 20.40 -5.01 10.26
N LEU A 236 21.56 -4.82 9.63
CA LEU A 236 22.82 -5.43 10.03
C LEU A 236 23.41 -4.82 11.31
N GLN A 237 23.00 -3.61 11.69
CA GLN A 237 23.43 -2.98 12.95
C GLN A 237 22.65 -3.50 14.15
N THR A 238 21.32 -3.61 14.01
CA THR A 238 20.44 -4.04 15.12
C THR A 238 20.17 -5.53 15.14
N ASN A 239 20.45 -6.24 14.05
CA ASN A 239 20.05 -7.63 13.78
C ASN A 239 18.54 -7.88 13.79
N GLU A 240 17.73 -6.82 13.80
CA GLU A 240 16.28 -6.93 13.64
C GLU A 240 15.94 -7.29 12.20
N THR A 241 14.82 -8.00 12.03
CA THR A 241 14.39 -8.53 10.72
C THR A 241 12.90 -8.34 10.50
N ARG A 242 12.52 -8.16 9.23
CA ARG A 242 11.13 -7.96 8.79
C ARG A 242 10.90 -8.60 7.42
N THR A 243 9.65 -8.95 7.13
CA THR A 243 9.25 -9.36 5.78
C THR A 243 8.59 -8.18 5.08
N VAL A 244 9.02 -7.89 3.86
CA VAL A 244 8.45 -6.85 3.00
C VAL A 244 7.93 -7.51 1.73
N THR A 245 6.68 -7.25 1.37
CA THR A 245 6.07 -7.75 0.14
C THR A 245 5.96 -6.63 -0.88
N GLN A 246 6.59 -6.80 -2.04
CA GLN A 246 6.46 -5.87 -3.16
C GLN A 246 5.44 -6.42 -4.17
N PHE A 247 4.42 -5.63 -4.45
CA PHE A 247 3.46 -5.85 -5.51
C PHE A 247 3.85 -4.97 -6.70
N HIS A 248 4.16 -5.59 -7.83
CA HIS A 248 4.71 -4.91 -9.00
C HIS A 248 3.77 -5.04 -10.20
N PHE A 249 3.09 -3.94 -10.53
CA PHE A 249 2.23 -3.81 -11.69
C PHE A 249 3.03 -3.31 -12.90
N LEU A 250 3.03 -4.10 -13.97
CA LEU A 250 3.94 -4.00 -15.12
C LEU A 250 3.29 -3.31 -16.33
N SER A 251 1.97 -3.42 -16.49
CA SER A 251 1.27 -3.02 -17.72
C SER A 251 0.67 -1.60 -17.68
N TRP A 252 1.10 -0.76 -16.74
CA TRP A 252 0.65 0.64 -16.64
C TRP A 252 1.73 1.60 -17.13
N MET A 253 1.60 2.03 -18.38
CA MET A 253 2.51 2.99 -19.02
C MET A 253 2.36 4.41 -18.46
N ASP A 254 3.42 5.20 -18.51
CA ASP A 254 3.48 6.55 -18.01
C ASP A 254 2.51 7.48 -18.74
N ARG A 255 1.88 8.37 -17.97
CA ARG A 255 0.80 9.29 -18.43
C ARG A 255 -0.41 8.61 -19.09
N GLY A 256 -0.46 7.27 -19.15
CA GLY A 256 -1.60 6.50 -19.61
C GLY A 256 -2.44 5.95 -18.46
N ILE A 257 -3.31 5.01 -18.82
CA ILE A 257 -4.17 4.24 -17.93
C ILE A 257 -3.96 2.73 -18.16
N PRO A 258 -4.24 1.86 -17.18
CA PRO A 258 -4.26 0.42 -17.40
C PRO A 258 -5.31 0.06 -18.47
N ASN A 259 -5.01 -0.96 -19.27
CA ASN A 259 -5.94 -1.46 -20.30
C ASN A 259 -7.25 -2.03 -19.70
N SER A 260 -7.25 -2.37 -18.41
CA SER A 260 -8.36 -3.02 -17.72
C SER A 260 -8.42 -2.57 -16.26
N ALA A 261 -9.53 -1.92 -15.88
CA ALA A 261 -9.81 -1.58 -14.49
C ALA A 261 -9.89 -2.83 -13.61
N ARG A 262 -10.54 -3.90 -14.09
CA ARG A 262 -10.60 -5.20 -13.42
C ARG A 262 -9.23 -5.72 -13.00
N THR A 263 -8.23 -5.65 -13.87
CA THR A 263 -6.87 -6.14 -13.56
C THR A 263 -6.23 -5.35 -12.42
N LEU A 264 -6.38 -4.01 -12.44
CA LEU A 264 -5.90 -3.16 -11.34
C LEU A 264 -6.66 -3.43 -10.04
N LEU A 265 -7.97 -3.67 -10.10
CA LEU A 265 -8.80 -3.99 -8.94
C LEU A 265 -8.43 -5.36 -8.35
N ASP A 266 -8.14 -6.36 -9.17
CA ASP A 266 -7.64 -7.67 -8.71
C ASP A 266 -6.27 -7.55 -8.04
N PHE A 267 -5.36 -6.78 -8.62
CA PHE A 267 -4.09 -6.42 -8.00
C PHE A 267 -4.29 -5.74 -6.64
N ARG A 268 -5.15 -4.72 -6.57
CA ARG A 268 -5.52 -4.02 -5.34
C ARG A 268 -6.07 -4.95 -4.26
N ARG A 269 -6.98 -5.88 -4.62
CA ARG A 269 -7.51 -6.87 -3.66
C ARG A 269 -6.40 -7.73 -3.05
N LYS A 270 -5.38 -8.09 -3.82
CA LYS A 270 -4.21 -8.83 -3.31
C LYS A 270 -3.36 -7.98 -2.36
N VAL A 271 -3.09 -6.72 -2.72
CA VAL A 271 -2.39 -5.75 -1.85
C VAL A 271 -3.13 -5.63 -0.52
N ASN A 272 -4.43 -5.35 -0.55
CA ASN A 272 -5.23 -5.13 0.66
C ASN A 272 -5.41 -6.39 1.51
N LYS A 273 -5.42 -7.57 0.88
CA LYS A 273 -5.40 -8.85 1.61
C LYS A 273 -4.10 -9.03 2.39
N CYS A 274 -2.95 -8.67 1.83
CA CYS A 274 -1.65 -8.74 2.48
C CYS A 274 -1.51 -7.69 3.60
N TYR A 275 -2.04 -6.49 3.37
CA TYR A 275 -1.96 -5.35 4.29
C TYR A 275 -2.94 -5.42 5.48
N ARG A 276 -3.95 -6.30 5.44
CA ARG A 276 -5.02 -6.33 6.45
C ARG A 276 -4.48 -6.47 7.88
N GLY A 277 -4.91 -5.57 8.77
CA GLY A 277 -4.55 -5.59 10.21
C GLY A 277 -3.20 -4.97 10.55
N ARG A 278 -2.58 -4.21 9.62
CA ARG A 278 -1.32 -3.50 9.85
C ARG A 278 -1.58 -2.04 10.24
N SER A 279 -0.64 -1.47 11.01
CA SER A 279 -0.67 -0.08 11.49
C SER A 279 0.54 0.72 10.99
N CYS A 280 1.05 0.38 9.80
CA CYS A 280 2.19 1.01 9.14
C CYS A 280 1.78 1.46 7.74
N PRO A 281 2.38 2.48 7.12
CA PRO A 281 1.96 2.90 5.78
C PRO A 281 2.29 1.86 4.69
N ILE A 282 1.51 1.88 3.61
CA ILE A 282 1.87 1.23 2.34
C ILE A 282 2.73 2.22 1.55
N ILE A 283 3.94 1.82 1.13
CA ILE A 283 4.71 2.63 0.18
C ILE A 283 4.17 2.40 -1.22
N VAL A 284 3.75 3.45 -1.91
CA VAL A 284 3.27 3.42 -3.29
C VAL A 284 4.19 4.28 -4.14
N HIS A 285 4.75 3.72 -5.22
CA HIS A 285 5.59 4.46 -6.15
C HIS A 285 5.35 4.04 -7.60
N CYS A 286 5.67 4.96 -8.52
CA CYS A 286 5.78 4.70 -9.95
C CYS A 286 7.16 5.22 -10.41
N SER A 287 7.18 6.13 -11.38
CA SER A 287 8.36 6.87 -11.79
C SER A 287 8.51 8.14 -10.94
N ASP A 288 7.68 9.15 -11.14
CA ASP A 288 7.69 10.39 -10.37
C ASP A 288 6.97 10.31 -9.02
N GLY A 289 6.18 9.25 -8.80
CA GLY A 289 5.38 9.09 -7.60
C GLY A 289 4.13 9.95 -7.55
N ALA A 290 3.61 10.44 -8.68
CA ALA A 290 2.44 11.32 -8.71
C ALA A 290 1.33 10.82 -9.62
N GLY A 291 1.59 10.57 -10.92
CA GLY A 291 0.52 10.20 -11.87
C GLY A 291 -0.15 8.87 -11.52
N ARG A 292 0.57 7.76 -11.73
CA ARG A 292 0.07 6.39 -11.47
C ARG A 292 -0.14 6.14 -9.98
N SER A 293 0.82 6.58 -9.15
CA SER A 293 0.71 6.48 -7.69
C SER A 293 -0.50 7.23 -7.14
N GLY A 294 -0.75 8.45 -7.59
CA GLY A 294 -1.92 9.23 -7.18
C GLY A 294 -3.22 8.60 -7.65
N THR A 295 -3.26 8.07 -8.87
CA THR A 295 -4.44 7.37 -9.40
C THR A 295 -4.77 6.12 -8.58
N TYR A 296 -3.76 5.30 -8.28
CA TYR A 296 -3.93 4.11 -7.43
C TYR A 296 -4.39 4.47 -6.01
N ILE A 297 -3.73 5.46 -5.38
CA ILE A 297 -4.08 5.92 -4.02
C ILE A 297 -5.50 6.49 -4.00
N LEU A 298 -5.91 7.27 -5.01
CA LEU A 298 -7.26 7.82 -5.12
C LEU A 298 -8.31 6.70 -5.16
N ILE A 299 -8.13 5.71 -6.04
CA ILE A 299 -9.01 4.55 -6.16
C ILE A 299 -9.07 3.79 -4.82
N ASP A 300 -7.91 3.50 -4.22
CA ASP A 300 -7.86 2.73 -2.97
C ASP A 300 -8.50 3.47 -1.79
N MET A 301 -8.22 4.76 -1.66
CA MET A 301 -8.76 5.61 -0.60
C MET A 301 -10.28 5.72 -0.69
N VAL A 302 -10.81 6.00 -1.88
CA VAL A 302 -12.26 6.10 -2.11
C VAL A 302 -12.95 4.77 -1.77
N LEU A 303 -12.45 3.65 -2.30
CA LEU A 303 -13.04 2.34 -2.05
C LEU A 303 -12.95 1.92 -0.57
N ASN A 304 -11.88 2.29 0.13
CA ASN A 304 -11.74 2.04 1.57
C ASN A 304 -12.71 2.89 2.39
N ARG A 305 -12.94 4.17 2.02
CA ARG A 305 -13.96 5.03 2.66
C ARG A 305 -15.35 4.44 2.48
N MET A 306 -15.67 3.98 1.27
CA MET A 306 -16.94 3.30 0.99
C MET A 306 -17.11 2.02 1.82
N ALA A 307 -16.08 1.17 1.89
CA ALA A 307 -16.11 -0.05 2.68
C ALA A 307 -16.29 0.21 4.19
N LYS A 308 -15.88 1.39 4.68
CA LYS A 308 -16.10 1.86 6.06
C LYS A 308 -17.46 2.54 6.27
N GLY A 309 -18.31 2.60 5.24
CA GLY A 309 -19.67 3.12 5.33
C GLY A 309 -19.84 4.62 5.02
N ALA A 310 -18.88 5.24 4.34
CA ALA A 310 -19.08 6.60 3.81
C ALA A 310 -20.30 6.64 2.88
N LYS A 311 -21.22 7.58 3.16
CA LYS A 311 -22.49 7.71 2.42
C LYS A 311 -22.37 8.54 1.15
N GLU A 312 -21.38 9.44 1.13
CA GLU A 312 -21.11 10.35 0.03
C GLU A 312 -19.64 10.26 -0.32
N ILE A 313 -19.35 10.29 -1.63
CA ILE A 313 -18.00 10.23 -2.18
C ILE A 313 -17.85 11.36 -3.18
N ASP A 314 -16.99 12.31 -2.84
CA ASP A 314 -16.51 13.31 -3.77
C ASP A 314 -15.07 12.96 -4.16
N ILE A 315 -14.93 12.45 -5.38
CA ILE A 315 -13.62 12.02 -5.90
C ILE A 315 -12.72 13.22 -6.24
N ALA A 316 -13.31 14.36 -6.65
CA ALA A 316 -12.56 15.57 -6.97
C ALA A 316 -12.01 16.18 -5.68
N ALA A 317 -12.84 16.33 -4.64
CA ALA A 317 -12.38 16.77 -3.32
C ALA A 317 -11.38 15.79 -2.68
N THR A 318 -11.54 14.48 -2.93
CA THR A 318 -10.53 13.50 -2.49
C THR A 318 -9.20 13.69 -3.23
N LEU A 319 -9.23 14.07 -4.51
CA LEU A 319 -8.01 14.37 -5.27
C LEU A 319 -7.37 15.69 -4.83
N GLU A 320 -8.14 16.73 -4.53
CA GLU A 320 -7.64 17.97 -3.91
C GLU A 320 -6.89 17.64 -2.60
N HIS A 321 -7.50 16.83 -1.73
CA HIS A 321 -6.87 16.35 -0.49
C HIS A 321 -5.56 15.56 -0.72
N LEU A 322 -5.43 14.84 -1.84
CA LEU A 322 -4.14 14.22 -2.21
C LEU A 322 -3.13 15.28 -2.67
N ARG A 323 -3.59 16.27 -3.44
CA ARG A 323 -2.75 17.36 -3.98
C ARG A 323 -2.29 18.35 -2.93
N ASP A 324 -2.98 18.44 -1.79
CA ASP A 324 -2.54 19.15 -0.57
C ASP A 324 -1.31 18.50 0.09
N GLN A 325 -1.13 17.20 -0.12
CA GLN A 325 -0.11 16.41 0.57
C GLN A 325 1.07 16.05 -0.35
N ARG A 326 0.82 15.93 -1.65
CA ARG A 326 1.87 15.74 -2.66
C ARG A 326 1.48 16.40 -3.98
N ALA A 327 2.39 17.19 -4.54
CA ALA A 327 2.17 17.87 -5.81
C ALA A 327 1.90 16.89 -6.96
N GLY A 328 1.00 17.27 -7.87
CA GLY A 328 0.80 16.59 -9.15
C GLY A 328 0.11 15.22 -9.08
N MET A 329 -0.45 14.82 -7.94
CA MET A 329 -1.20 13.57 -7.81
C MET A 329 -2.31 13.52 -8.87
N VAL A 330 -2.36 12.41 -9.63
CA VAL A 330 -3.17 12.25 -10.86
C VAL A 330 -2.87 13.33 -11.90
N GLN A 331 -2.13 12.98 -12.95
CA GLN A 331 -1.51 13.96 -13.84
C GLN A 331 -2.28 14.22 -15.14
N THR A 332 -3.16 13.31 -15.53
CA THR A 332 -3.92 13.45 -16.77
C THR A 332 -5.41 13.29 -16.51
N LYS A 333 -6.21 13.87 -17.41
CA LYS A 333 -7.66 13.74 -17.35
C LYS A 333 -8.04 12.27 -17.44
N GLU A 334 -7.43 11.54 -18.36
CA GLU A 334 -7.69 10.11 -18.58
C GLU A 334 -7.46 9.29 -17.31
N GLN A 335 -6.44 9.60 -16.52
CA GLN A 335 -6.20 8.97 -15.22
C GLN A 335 -7.32 9.26 -14.21
N PHE A 336 -7.83 10.49 -14.19
CA PHE A 336 -8.96 10.87 -13.36
C PHE A 336 -10.26 10.16 -13.79
N GLU A 337 -10.56 10.13 -15.09
CA GLU A 337 -11.71 9.39 -15.65
C GLU A 337 -11.59 7.88 -15.36
N PHE A 338 -10.38 7.34 -15.45
CA PHE A 338 -10.11 5.94 -15.13
C PHE A 338 -10.32 5.63 -13.64
N ALA A 339 -9.95 6.55 -12.74
CA ALA A 339 -10.24 6.37 -11.31
C ALA A 339 -11.75 6.28 -11.04
N LEU A 340 -12.56 7.16 -11.65
CA LEU A 340 -14.02 7.09 -11.60
C LEU A 340 -14.53 5.74 -12.12
N THR A 341 -14.02 5.30 -13.27
CA THR A 341 -14.39 4.03 -13.91
C THR A 341 -14.08 2.83 -13.00
N ALA A 342 -12.88 2.77 -12.44
CA ALA A 342 -12.45 1.68 -11.58
C ALA A 342 -13.27 1.59 -10.30
N VAL A 343 -13.60 2.72 -9.68
CA VAL A 343 -14.47 2.73 -8.49
C VAL A 343 -15.88 2.26 -8.86
N ALA A 344 -16.46 2.76 -9.96
CA ALA A 344 -17.79 2.34 -10.42
C ALA A 344 -17.84 0.82 -10.70
N GLU A 345 -16.83 0.27 -11.37
CA GLU A 345 -16.72 -1.17 -11.62
C GLU A 345 -16.67 -1.99 -10.33
N GLU A 346 -15.87 -1.57 -9.34
CA GLU A 346 -15.77 -2.28 -8.07
C GLU A 346 -17.09 -2.26 -7.30
N VAL A 347 -17.77 -1.10 -7.27
CA VAL A 347 -19.08 -0.96 -6.61
C VAL A 347 -20.12 -1.86 -7.27
N ASN A 348 -20.16 -1.88 -8.61
CA ASN A 348 -21.04 -2.77 -9.36
C ASN A 348 -20.74 -4.25 -9.07
N ALA A 349 -19.45 -4.62 -9.00
CA ALA A 349 -19.04 -5.99 -8.66
C ALA A 349 -19.47 -6.39 -7.24
N ILE A 350 -19.33 -5.49 -6.26
CA ILE A 350 -19.79 -5.72 -4.88
C ILE A 350 -21.31 -5.89 -4.83
N LEU A 351 -22.06 -5.00 -5.48
CA LEU A 351 -23.53 -5.07 -5.52
C LEU A 351 -24.04 -6.38 -6.14
N LYS A 352 -23.40 -6.85 -7.22
CA LYS A 352 -23.73 -8.13 -7.85
C LYS A 352 -23.42 -9.36 -6.99
N ALA A 353 -22.47 -9.24 -6.06
CA ALA A 353 -22.06 -10.32 -5.17
C ALA A 353 -22.91 -10.41 -3.88
N LEU A 354 -23.73 -9.39 -3.58
CA LEU A 354 -24.65 -9.42 -2.46
C LEU A 354 -25.84 -10.35 -2.76
N PRO A 355 -26.32 -11.16 -1.79
CA PRO A 355 -27.53 -11.94 -1.97
C PRO A 355 -28.70 -11.00 -2.27
N GLN A 356 -29.45 -11.28 -3.35
CA GLN A 356 -30.65 -10.52 -3.72
C GLN A 356 -31.81 -10.77 -2.75
#